data_AF-A0A925V4Z4-F1
#
_entry.id   AF-A0A925V4Z4-F1
#
_cell.length_a   1.000
_cell.length_b   1.000
_cell.length_c   1.000
_cell.angle_alpha   90.00
_cell.angle_beta   90.00
_cell.angle_gamma   90.00
#
_symmetry.space_group_name_H-M   'P 1'
#
loop_
_entity.id
_entity.type
_entity.pdbx_description
1 polymer ?
#
loop_
_entity_poly.entity_id
_entity_poly.type
_entity_poly.pdbx_seq_one_letter_code
_entity_poly.pdbx_strand_id
1 'polypeptide(L)' 'MECQDCGEESDELVKVTVDRKARRICPACHELMVEKQEIEAEAGAAMRGMMEYKG' A
#
# COMPACT_ATOMS: atom_id res chain seq x y z
N MET A 1 -6.32 13.91 -15.15
CA MET A 1 -6.90 12.57 -14.89
C MET A 1 -7.11 12.45 -13.39
N GLU A 2 -8.21 11.90 -12.88
CA GLU A 2 -8.44 11.89 -11.42
C GLU A 2 -7.83 10.67 -10.72
N CYS A 3 -7.22 10.90 -9.56
CA CYS A 3 -6.65 9.86 -8.71
C CYS A 3 -7.78 9.01 -8.10
N GLN A 4 -7.71 7.69 -8.24
CA GLN A 4 -8.72 6.77 -7.68
C GLN A 4 -8.61 6.56 -6.15
N ASP A 5 -7.66 7.22 -5.49
CA ASP A 5 -7.43 7.13 -4.05
C ASP A 5 -7.87 8.41 -3.32
N CYS A 6 -7.30 9.55 -3.67
CA CYS A 6 -7.64 10.85 -3.06
C CYS A 6 -8.69 11.67 -3.84
N GLY A 7 -8.97 11.35 -5.10
CA GLY A 7 -9.88 12.13 -5.95
C GLY A 7 -9.30 13.45 -6.49
N GLU A 8 -7.99 13.69 -6.34
CA GLU A 8 -7.35 14.86 -6.95
C GLU A 8 -7.07 14.67 -8.44
N GLU A 9 -7.18 15.76 -9.20
CA GLU A 9 -6.78 15.78 -10.59
C GLU A 9 -5.24 15.82 -10.70
N SER A 10 -4.69 14.84 -11.41
CA SER A 10 -3.26 14.73 -11.71
C SER A 10 -3.03 14.53 -13.20
N ASP A 11 -1.97 15.14 -13.71
CA ASP A 11 -1.48 14.91 -15.08
C ASP A 11 -0.76 13.56 -15.21
N GLU A 12 -0.24 13.04 -14.10
CA GLU A 12 0.47 11.76 -14.05
C GLU A 12 -0.23 10.78 -13.09
N LEU A 13 -0.54 9.57 -13.57
CA LEU A 13 -1.13 8.51 -12.77
C LEU A 13 -0.32 7.21 -12.88
N VAL A 14 0.01 6.63 -11.74
CA VAL A 14 0.71 5.36 -11.59
C VAL A 14 -0.31 4.23 -11.44
N LYS A 15 -0.08 3.10 -12.12
CA LYS A 15 -0.95 1.93 -12.03
C LYS A 15 -0.43 1.00 -10.93
N VAL A 16 -1.21 0.87 -9.86
CA VAL A 16 -0.93 -0.05 -8.75
C VAL A 16 -1.94 -1.20 -8.75
N THR A 17 -1.57 -2.34 -8.18
CA THR A 17 -2.51 -3.46 -7.96
C THR A 17 -2.77 -3.61 -6.47
N VAL A 18 -4.01 -3.33 -6.05
CA VAL A 18 -4.46 -3.45 -4.67
C VAL A 18 -5.60 -4.46 -4.63
N ASP A 19 -5.49 -5.49 -3.79
CA ASP A 19 -6.53 -6.52 -3.63
C ASP A 19 -6.94 -7.17 -4.97
N ARG A 20 -5.94 -7.56 -5.78
CA ARG A 20 -6.10 -8.12 -7.15
C ARG A 20 -6.79 -7.20 -8.17
N LYS A 21 -7.07 -5.95 -7.81
CA LYS A 21 -7.63 -4.93 -8.72
C LYS A 21 -6.57 -3.90 -9.05
N ALA A 22 -6.40 -3.61 -10.33
CA ALA A 22 -5.54 -2.53 -10.76
C ALA A 22 -6.26 -1.18 -10.58
N ARG A 23 -5.61 -0.22 -9.93
CA ARG A 23 -6.08 1.15 -9.74
C ARG A 23 -5.06 2.14 -10.29
N ARG A 24 -5.51 3.30 -10.73
CA ARG A 24 -4.63 4.40 -11.16
C ARG A 24 -4.68 5.50 -10.11
N ILE A 25 -3.54 5.81 -9.53
CA ILE A 25 -3.40 6.78 -8.44
C ILE A 25 -2.31 7.80 -8.76
N CYS A 26 -2.36 8.97 -8.14
CA CYS A 26 -1.32 9.99 -8.30
C CYS A 26 0.01 9.51 -7.67
N PRO A 27 1.15 10.09 -8.09
CA PRO A 27 2.46 9.75 -7.52
C PRO A 27 2.51 9.93 -6.00
N ALA A 28 1.84 10.94 -5.44
CA ALA A 28 1.79 11.16 -3.99
C ALA A 28 1.10 10.00 -3.23
N CYS A 29 -0.06 9.53 -3.70
CA CYS A 29 -0.74 8.37 -3.11
C CYS A 29 0.08 7.07 -3.29
N HIS A 30 0.83 6.96 -4.38
CA HIS A 30 1.71 5.82 -4.62
C HIS A 30 2.84 5.76 -3.60
N GLU A 31 3.53 6.88 -3.35
CA GLU A 31 4.60 6.96 -2.33
C GLU A 31 4.08 6.58 -0.94
N LEU A 32 2.92 7.12 -0.54
CA LEU A 32 2.29 6.77 0.74
C LEU A 32 1.92 5.29 0.85
N MET A 33 1.47 4.66 -0.25
CA MET A 33 1.17 3.22 -0.24
C MET A 33 2.43 2.37 -0.14
N VAL A 34 3.52 2.77 -0.79
CA VAL A 34 4.81 2.06 -0.69
C VAL A 34 5.33 2.14 0.74
N GLU A 35 5.36 3.34 1.33
CA GLU A 35 5.79 3.54 2.71
C GLU A 35 4.94 2.72 3.70
N LYS A 36 3.62 2.70 3.53
CA LYS A 36 2.72 1.86 4.36
C LYS A 36 3.01 0.38 4.22
N GLN A 37 3.29 -0.12 3.01
CA GLN A 37 3.65 -1.53 2.80
C GLN A 37 4.98 -1.89 3.44
N GLU A 38 5.96 -0.98 3.44
CA GLU A 38 7.22 -1.18 4.14
C GLU A 38 7.00 -1.28 5.66
N ILE A 39 6.16 -0.41 6.21
CA ILE A 39 5.77 -0.45 7.64
C ILE A 39 4.99 -1.72 7.98
N GLU A 40 4.04 -2.14 7.14
CA GLU A 40 3.28 -3.38 7.34
C GLU A 40 4.15 -4.63 7.22
N ALA A 41 5.15 -4.62 6.33
CA ALA A 41 6.13 -5.70 6.23
C ALA A 41 6.98 -5.80 7.52
N GLU A 42 7.36 -4.66 8.10
CA GLU A 42 8.11 -4.60 9.36
C GLU A 42 7.23 -5.03 10.57
N ALA A 43 5.97 -4.59 10.61
CA ALA A 43 5.01 -4.95 11.67
C ALA A 43 4.55 -6.42 11.60
N GLY A 44 4.43 -6.99 10.39
CA GLY A 44 4.05 -8.38 10.16
C GLY A 44 5.12 -9.40 10.59
N ALA A 45 6.38 -8.97 10.71
CA ALA A 45 7.46 -9.79 11.27
C ALA A 45 7.37 -9.88 12.81
N ALA A 46 6.99 -8.79 13.49
CA ALA A 46 6.86 -8.77 14.95
C ALA A 46 5.74 -9.67 15.50
N MET A 47 4.67 -9.89 14.72
CA MET A 47 3.49 -10.65 15.16
C MET A 47 3.57 -12.17 14.90
N ARG A 48 4.52 -12.67 14.11
CA ARG A 48 4.71 -14.13 13.90
C ARG A 48 5.58 -14.79 14.98
N GLY A 49 6.41 -14.01 15.67
CA GLY A 49 7.29 -14.53 16.73
C GLY A 49 6.61 -14.91 18.05
N MET A 50 5.30 -14.64 18.22
CA MET A 50 4.56 -14.93 19.46
C MET A 50 3.65 -16.17 19.39
N MET A 51 3.62 -16.91 18.28
CA MET A 51 2.79 -18.13 18.14
C MET A 51 3.58 -19.44 18.26
N GLU A 52 4.90 -19.39 18.45
CA GLU A 52 5.78 -20.58 18.51
C GLU A 52 6.18 -21.01 19.94
N TYR A 53 5.66 -20.38 21.02
CA TYR A 53 6.00 -20.74 22.41
C TYR A 53 4.83 -21.35 23.20
N LYS A 54 3.95 -22.13 22.55
CA LYS A 54 3.05 -23.05 23.26
C LYS A 54 2.43 -24.08 22.32
N GLY A 55 3.20 -25.13 22.02
CA GLY A 55 2.75 -26.36 21.38
C GLY A 55 3.59 -27.50 21.87
#